data_AF-A0A383ZCK3-F1
#
_entry.id   AF-A0A383ZCK3-F1
#
_cell.length_a   1.000
_cell.length_b   1.000
_cell.length_c   1.000
_cell.angle_alpha   90.00
_cell.angle_beta   90.00
_cell.angle_gamma   90.00
#
_symmetry.space_group_name_H-M   'P 1'
#
loop_
_entity.id
_entity.type
_entity.pdbx_description
1 polymer ?
#
loop_
_entity_poly.entity_id
_entity_poly.type
_entity_poly.pdbx_seq_one_letter_code
_entity_poly.pdbx_strand_id
1 'polypeptide(L)'
;MTGSSKSWAATAASHSCQSLGGIASGILGGSQARPAHSPCTSASLALPRAASQRDQLRRNRGRGRGGAALWLVSEQSADCSGGLIGVPGTARDPESQPGPTPSGAGRANLPGLGSRAMPRHGVSSGQGRPRSGREQTPDRSLGAPSLRLLWMGLALALALPDSQVLWTPAGAHPLPAQGHPAKFIRLAPQLREAFSWWNLTCPACKGLFTAIDIRLRHEDSVARVGSMAIKMCTLLKIAPPAVCQSAVQLFQDDVVEVWTRSVLSPSEACGLLLGSSCGHWDIFSSWNISLPAVPKPSPQPPVPPAPGSPVSRVLFLTDLHWDHDYLEGTDPDCENPLCCRQDSGPPPASRPGAGYWGEYSKCDLPLRTLESLLRGLGPAGPFDMVYWTGDIPAHNIWQQSRQDQLRALTTVTDLVRKFLGPVPVYPAVGNHESTPVNGFPPPFIEGNQSSHWLYEAMAKAWEPWLPAEALRTLRIGGYYALSPRPGLRLISLNMNFCSRENFWLLINSTDPAGQLQWLVGELQASEDRGDKVHIIGHIPPGHCLKSWSWNYYRIVERYENTLAGQFFGHTHVDEFEVFYDEETLSRPLSVAFLAPSATTYISLNPVSPPSLQGTVSTK
;
A
#
# COMPACT_ATOMS: atom_id res chain seq x y z
N MET A 1 12.01 36.20 51.39
CA MET A 1 11.88 37.37 50.50
C MET A 1 10.66 37.10 49.62
N THR A 2 9.47 37.58 50.01
CA THR A 2 8.76 38.70 49.35
C THR A 2 8.44 38.37 47.88
N GLY A 3 7.23 37.95 47.47
CA GLY A 3 5.90 38.53 47.71
C GLY A 3 5.37 39.03 46.33
N SER A 4 4.11 38.90 45.90
CA SER A 4 2.83 38.92 46.63
C SER A 4 1.66 38.38 45.77
N SER A 5 0.64 37.78 46.42
CA SER A 5 -0.82 37.81 46.09
C SER A 5 -1.37 37.37 44.71
N LYS A 6 -2.53 36.70 44.57
CA LYS A 6 -3.54 36.16 45.53
C LYS A 6 -4.48 35.15 44.80
N SER A 7 -5.11 34.23 45.55
CA SER A 7 -6.23 33.35 45.14
C SER A 7 -7.55 34.16 44.97
N TRP A 8 -8.72 33.67 44.52
CA TRP A 8 -9.61 32.51 44.86
C TRP A 8 -10.46 32.16 43.60
N ALA A 9 -10.94 30.96 43.25
CA ALA A 9 -11.48 29.77 43.93
C ALA A 9 -13.05 29.70 44.02
N ALA A 10 -13.62 28.69 43.32
CA ALA A 10 -14.75 27.81 43.67
C ALA A 10 -16.21 28.00 43.11
N THR A 11 -16.75 26.90 42.53
CA THR A 11 -18.16 26.37 42.59
C THR A 11 -19.36 27.20 42.04
N ALA A 12 -20.49 26.65 41.55
CA ALA A 12 -20.93 25.26 41.23
C ALA A 12 -22.19 25.23 40.31
N ALA A 13 -22.36 24.10 39.60
CA ALA A 13 -23.57 23.27 39.37
C ALA A 13 -24.96 23.79 38.87
N SER A 14 -25.53 22.94 37.97
CA SER A 14 -26.93 22.48 37.81
C SER A 14 -28.10 23.42 37.43
N HIS A 15 -28.74 23.12 36.28
CA HIS A 15 -30.19 22.81 36.06
C HIS A 15 -30.49 22.99 34.54
N SER A 16 -30.72 21.95 33.73
CA SER A 16 -31.90 21.06 33.60
C SER A 16 -33.19 21.74 33.12
N CYS A 17 -33.62 21.44 31.89
CA CYS A 17 -35.04 21.36 31.53
C CYS A 17 -35.24 20.52 30.25
N GLN A 18 -35.94 19.39 30.39
CA GLN A 18 -36.59 18.67 29.28
C GLN A 18 -38.08 19.03 29.29
N SER A 19 -38.74 19.04 28.13
CA SER A 19 -40.15 18.63 28.07
C SER A 19 -40.51 18.06 26.69
N LEU A 20 -41.28 16.97 26.72
CA LEU A 20 -41.83 16.24 25.57
C LEU A 20 -43.33 16.56 25.40
N GLY A 21 -43.85 16.33 24.19
CA GLY A 21 -45.29 16.23 23.90
C GLY A 21 -45.73 17.09 22.70
N GLY A 22 -46.64 16.66 21.81
CA GLY A 22 -47.28 15.33 21.72
C GLY A 22 -48.68 15.35 21.10
N ILE A 23 -48.78 14.97 19.81
CA ILE A 23 -49.91 14.26 19.17
C ILE A 23 -51.21 15.03 18.78
N ALA A 24 -51.75 14.64 17.60
CA ALA A 24 -53.14 14.69 17.07
C ALA A 24 -53.70 15.91 16.28
N SER A 25 -53.75 15.72 14.95
CA SER A 25 -54.94 15.68 14.06
C SER A 25 -56.13 16.65 14.20
N GLY A 26 -56.48 17.32 13.08
CA GLY A 26 -57.79 17.97 12.85
C GLY A 26 -57.97 18.43 11.39
N ILE A 27 -59.16 18.23 10.79
CA ILE A 27 -59.45 18.40 9.35
C ILE A 27 -60.47 19.54 9.13
N LEU A 28 -60.36 20.36 8.06
CA LEU A 28 -61.45 20.73 7.09
C LEU A 28 -61.27 22.08 6.33
N GLY A 29 -61.53 22.06 5.00
CA GLY A 29 -61.93 23.20 4.15
C GLY A 29 -60.81 24.11 3.57
N GLY A 30 -60.86 24.63 2.34
CA GLY A 30 -61.79 24.40 1.20
C GLY A 30 -61.97 25.65 0.29
N SER A 31 -61.96 25.46 -1.05
CA SER A 31 -62.12 26.48 -2.14
C SER A 31 -60.94 27.47 -2.32
N GLN A 32 -60.28 27.67 -3.48
CA GLN A 32 -60.62 27.83 -4.93
C GLN A 32 -60.72 29.31 -5.38
N ALA A 33 -59.76 29.77 -6.22
CA ALA A 33 -59.98 30.40 -7.54
C ALA A 33 -58.67 30.90 -8.20
N ARG A 34 -58.61 30.93 -9.54
CA ARG A 34 -57.52 31.49 -10.39
C ARG A 34 -58.09 32.66 -11.28
N PRO A 35 -57.61 32.96 -12.52
CA PRO A 35 -56.64 34.02 -12.81
C PRO A 35 -57.06 35.01 -13.94
N ALA A 36 -56.24 36.05 -14.20
CA ALA A 36 -56.16 36.86 -15.44
C ALA A 36 -55.03 37.91 -15.27
N HIS A 37 -54.41 38.57 -16.27
CA HIS A 37 -54.02 38.36 -17.67
C HIS A 37 -53.19 39.62 -18.05
N SER A 38 -52.42 39.58 -19.15
CA SER A 38 -51.46 40.62 -19.60
C SER A 38 -52.09 41.92 -20.16
N PRO A 39 -51.31 42.95 -20.59
CA PRO A 39 -50.81 42.96 -21.98
C PRO A 39 -49.41 43.59 -22.22
N CYS A 40 -48.95 43.53 -23.48
CA CYS A 40 -47.61 43.90 -23.98
C CYS A 40 -47.47 45.37 -24.43
N THR A 41 -46.23 45.83 -24.65
CA THR A 41 -45.85 46.63 -25.85
C THR A 41 -44.34 46.63 -26.11
N SER A 42 -43.92 47.11 -27.29
CA SER A 42 -42.65 46.81 -27.97
C SER A 42 -41.93 48.04 -28.54
N ALA A 43 -40.60 48.01 -28.70
CA ALA A 43 -39.87 48.82 -29.69
C ALA A 43 -38.48 48.22 -30.02
N SER A 44 -37.97 48.50 -31.23
CA SER A 44 -36.75 47.91 -31.84
C SER A 44 -35.77 48.98 -32.33
N LEU A 45 -34.64 48.56 -32.94
CA LEU A 45 -33.68 49.32 -33.80
C LEU A 45 -32.61 50.15 -33.03
N ALA A 46 -31.35 50.31 -33.50
CA ALA A 46 -30.65 49.85 -34.72
C ALA A 46 -29.12 49.67 -34.52
N LEU A 47 -28.46 49.07 -35.53
CA LEU A 47 -27.00 49.08 -35.78
C LEU A 47 -26.46 50.49 -36.12
N PRO A 48 -25.12 50.68 -36.09
CA PRO A 48 -24.44 50.92 -37.37
C PRO A 48 -23.13 50.12 -37.60
N ARG A 49 -22.62 50.21 -38.83
CA ARG A 49 -21.49 49.44 -39.39
C ARG A 49 -20.12 50.12 -39.26
N ALA A 50 -19.09 49.28 -39.17
CA ALA A 50 -17.74 49.33 -39.77
C ALA A 50 -17.15 50.63 -40.36
N ALA A 51 -15.86 50.85 -40.07
CA ALA A 51 -14.86 51.43 -40.99
C ALA A 51 -13.44 50.93 -40.65
N SER A 52 -12.53 50.86 -41.64
CA SER A 52 -11.13 50.46 -41.46
C SER A 52 -10.17 51.50 -42.08
N GLN A 53 -8.98 51.66 -41.48
CA GLN A 53 -7.69 52.08 -42.07
C GLN A 53 -6.64 52.03 -40.95
N ARG A 54 -5.52 51.29 -41.02
CA ARG A 54 -4.32 51.33 -41.89
C ARG A 54 -3.35 52.51 -41.63
N ASP A 55 -2.07 52.13 -41.58
CA ASP A 55 -0.85 52.93 -41.80
C ASP A 55 -0.43 53.92 -40.68
N GLN A 56 0.87 54.15 -40.36
CA GLN A 56 2.13 53.71 -40.98
C GLN A 56 3.40 53.84 -40.05
N LEU A 57 4.42 52.99 -40.29
CA LEU A 57 5.90 53.21 -40.20
C LEU A 57 6.54 53.99 -39.01
N ARG A 58 7.57 53.47 -38.32
CA ARG A 58 8.97 53.29 -38.80
C ARG A 58 9.74 52.33 -37.87
N ARG A 59 10.35 51.24 -38.37
CA ARG A 59 11.77 51.12 -38.83
C ARG A 59 12.86 51.45 -37.78
N ASN A 60 13.58 50.41 -37.35
CA ASN A 60 15.00 50.29 -37.74
C ASN A 60 15.47 48.82 -37.87
N ARG A 61 16.49 48.59 -38.72
CA ARG A 61 17.12 47.28 -39.03
C ARG A 61 18.46 47.17 -38.29
N GLY A 62 19.06 46.01 -38.01
CA GLY A 62 18.63 44.61 -38.23
C GLY A 62 19.83 43.65 -38.36
N ARG A 63 19.56 42.39 -38.78
CA ARG A 63 20.48 41.26 -39.09
C ARG A 63 21.20 40.59 -37.88
N GLY A 64 21.18 39.25 -37.75
CA GLY A 64 20.35 38.29 -38.50
C GLY A 64 20.64 36.78 -38.31
N ARG A 65 19.68 35.99 -38.83
CA ARG A 65 19.71 34.58 -39.28
C ARG A 65 20.05 33.42 -38.31
N GLY A 66 19.15 32.43 -38.33
CA GLY A 66 19.27 31.10 -37.73
C GLY A 66 18.32 30.93 -36.54
N GLY A 67 17.27 30.10 -36.56
CA GLY A 67 16.77 29.23 -37.62
C GLY A 67 16.05 28.03 -36.99
N ALA A 68 14.76 28.17 -36.66
CA ALA A 68 13.94 27.09 -36.10
C ALA A 68 12.64 26.96 -36.90
N ALA A 69 12.38 25.78 -37.46
CA ALA A 69 11.17 25.50 -38.21
C ALA A 69 10.05 25.08 -37.26
N LEU A 70 8.91 25.77 -37.35
CA LEU A 70 7.68 25.41 -36.65
C LEU A 70 6.92 24.42 -37.53
N TRP A 71 6.67 23.20 -37.04
CA TRP A 71 5.71 22.28 -37.67
C TRP A 71 4.44 22.22 -36.83
N LEU A 72 3.43 22.95 -37.29
CA LEU A 72 2.03 22.70 -36.93
C LEU A 72 1.57 21.45 -37.69
N VAL A 73 0.88 20.54 -37.00
CA VAL A 73 0.02 19.53 -37.64
C VAL A 73 -1.37 19.69 -37.07
N SER A 74 -2.34 19.73 -37.98
CA SER A 74 -3.76 20.02 -37.72
C SER A 74 -4.50 18.80 -37.18
N GLU A 75 -5.55 19.05 -36.40
CA GLU A 75 -6.67 18.11 -36.25
C GLU A 75 -7.24 17.75 -37.63
N GLN A 76 -7.70 16.51 -37.79
CA GLN A 76 -8.66 16.16 -38.83
C GLN A 76 -9.59 15.04 -38.34
N SER A 77 -10.86 15.38 -38.24
CA SER A 77 -11.96 14.45 -37.95
C SER A 77 -12.23 13.54 -39.15
N ALA A 78 -12.61 12.29 -38.89
CA ALA A 78 -13.22 11.42 -39.90
C ALA A 78 -14.41 10.68 -39.28
N ASP A 79 -15.58 10.87 -39.88
CA ASP A 79 -16.84 10.24 -39.51
C ASP A 79 -17.58 9.86 -40.80
N CYS A 80 -17.97 8.59 -40.97
CA CYS A 80 -18.90 8.08 -42.00
C CYS A 80 -19.17 6.57 -41.88
N SER A 81 -20.25 6.22 -41.16
CA SER A 81 -21.38 5.37 -41.58
C SER A 81 -21.25 4.34 -42.74
N GLY A 82 -21.77 3.11 -42.54
CA GLY A 82 -22.67 2.48 -43.55
C GLY A 82 -22.68 0.96 -43.81
N GLY A 83 -23.42 0.16 -43.01
CA GLY A 83 -24.13 -1.10 -43.36
C GLY A 83 -23.36 -2.33 -43.93
N LEU A 84 -23.97 -3.51 -44.18
CA LEU A 84 -25.19 -4.20 -43.68
C LEU A 84 -25.20 -5.67 -44.20
N ILE A 85 -25.70 -6.63 -43.39
CA ILE A 85 -26.24 -7.99 -43.76
C ILE A 85 -25.29 -9.11 -44.25
N GLY A 86 -25.40 -10.32 -43.66
CA GLY A 86 -24.93 -11.59 -44.26
C GLY A 86 -24.78 -12.81 -43.32
N VAL A 87 -25.78 -13.69 -43.23
CA VAL A 87 -25.88 -14.97 -42.47
C VAL A 87 -26.88 -15.89 -43.22
N PRO A 88 -26.94 -17.25 -43.15
CA PRO A 88 -26.09 -18.31 -42.52
C PRO A 88 -25.61 -19.42 -43.51
N GLY A 89 -24.98 -20.50 -43.00
CA GLY A 89 -24.86 -21.81 -43.69
C GLY A 89 -24.47 -22.97 -42.75
N THR A 90 -25.11 -24.14 -42.86
CA THR A 90 -25.00 -25.27 -41.89
C THR A 90 -24.68 -26.64 -42.52
N ALA A 91 -23.82 -27.41 -41.84
CA ALA A 91 -23.74 -28.88 -41.69
C ALA A 91 -23.66 -29.85 -42.91
N ARG A 92 -22.68 -30.78 -42.90
CA ARG A 92 -22.88 -32.25 -42.63
C ARG A 92 -21.61 -33.14 -42.81
N ASP A 93 -21.49 -34.13 -41.92
CA ASP A 93 -20.68 -35.39 -41.92
C ASP A 93 -21.31 -36.49 -42.84
N PRO A 94 -20.84 -37.78 -43.02
CA PRO A 94 -20.04 -38.70 -42.13
C PRO A 94 -18.90 -39.52 -42.83
N GLU A 95 -18.08 -40.39 -42.22
CA GLU A 95 -18.27 -41.65 -41.43
C GLU A 95 -16.92 -42.13 -40.77
N SER A 96 -16.75 -43.16 -39.91
CA SER A 96 -17.66 -43.98 -39.04
C SER A 96 -16.88 -44.69 -37.86
N GLN A 97 -16.84 -46.03 -37.74
CA GLN A 97 -16.31 -46.81 -36.56
C GLN A 97 -16.03 -48.31 -36.94
N PRO A 98 -15.59 -49.31 -36.08
CA PRO A 98 -15.83 -49.54 -34.61
C PRO A 98 -14.71 -50.23 -33.74
N GLY A 99 -15.01 -50.53 -32.45
CA GLY A 99 -14.18 -51.34 -31.49
C GLY A 99 -14.65 -52.83 -31.36
N PRO A 100 -14.60 -53.56 -30.19
CA PRO A 100 -14.00 -53.30 -28.84
C PRO A 100 -13.32 -54.55 -28.12
N THR A 101 -12.76 -54.34 -26.89
CA THR A 101 -12.53 -55.18 -25.64
C THR A 101 -12.69 -56.75 -25.56
N PRO A 102 -12.36 -57.51 -24.45
CA PRO A 102 -11.51 -57.32 -23.21
C PRO A 102 -10.64 -58.55 -22.71
N SER A 103 -9.95 -58.39 -21.55
CA SER A 103 -9.69 -59.39 -20.45
C SER A 103 -8.58 -60.48 -20.48
N GLY A 104 -8.00 -60.84 -19.30
CA GLY A 104 -7.47 -62.19 -19.02
C GLY A 104 -6.12 -62.35 -18.26
N ALA A 105 -6.13 -63.02 -17.09
CA ALA A 105 -5.04 -63.19 -16.10
C ALA A 105 -3.87 -64.20 -16.38
N GLY A 106 -2.70 -63.99 -15.73
CA GLY A 106 -2.12 -64.96 -14.77
C GLY A 106 -0.83 -65.78 -15.07
N ARG A 107 0.08 -65.88 -14.05
CA ARG A 107 1.16 -66.89 -13.80
C ARG A 107 2.39 -66.92 -14.76
N ALA A 108 3.61 -67.43 -14.43
CA ALA A 108 4.33 -67.70 -13.15
C ALA A 108 5.83 -68.10 -13.39
N ASN A 109 6.66 -68.04 -12.33
CA ASN A 109 7.87 -68.85 -12.00
C ASN A 109 9.29 -68.69 -12.65
N LEU A 110 10.27 -68.90 -11.74
CA LEU A 110 11.76 -69.08 -11.81
C LEU A 110 12.21 -70.39 -12.54
N PRO A 111 13.49 -70.61 -12.97
CA PRO A 111 14.79 -70.57 -12.20
C PRO A 111 16.02 -70.02 -13.01
N GLY A 112 17.33 -70.09 -12.65
CA GLY A 112 18.10 -70.53 -11.44
C GLY A 112 19.63 -70.75 -11.72
N LEU A 113 20.42 -71.17 -10.70
CA LEU A 113 21.90 -71.45 -10.67
C LEU A 113 22.87 -70.25 -10.83
N GLY A 114 24.09 -70.21 -10.25
CA GLY A 114 24.78 -71.17 -9.36
C GLY A 114 26.14 -70.70 -8.78
N SER A 115 26.60 -71.40 -7.73
CA SER A 115 27.69 -71.18 -6.75
C SER A 115 29.16 -70.93 -7.16
N ARG A 116 29.93 -70.25 -6.26
CA ARG A 116 31.33 -70.55 -5.74
C ARG A 116 31.99 -69.26 -5.18
N ALA A 117 33.03 -69.23 -4.34
CA ALA A 117 33.51 -70.07 -3.22
C ALA A 117 34.64 -69.30 -2.44
N MET A 118 34.80 -69.54 -1.14
CA MET A 118 35.87 -69.01 -0.25
C MET A 118 37.16 -69.88 -0.35
N PRO A 119 38.39 -69.41 0.01
CA PRO A 119 38.85 -69.50 1.41
C PRO A 119 39.89 -68.48 1.96
N ARG A 120 40.07 -68.58 3.28
CA ARG A 120 40.83 -67.82 4.31
C ARG A 120 42.37 -67.81 4.21
N HIS A 121 42.99 -66.80 4.86
CA HIS A 121 44.07 -66.87 5.90
C HIS A 121 44.33 -65.43 6.49
N GLY A 122 44.92 -65.19 7.68
CA GLY A 122 45.15 -66.08 8.83
C GLY A 122 46.11 -65.58 9.96
N VAL A 123 45.57 -65.05 11.08
CA VAL A 123 46.00 -65.27 12.50
C VAL A 123 47.24 -64.53 13.13
N SER A 124 46.99 -63.83 14.27
CA SER A 124 47.88 -63.49 15.44
C SER A 124 49.20 -62.71 15.27
N SER A 125 49.86 -62.11 16.29
CA SER A 125 49.49 -61.60 17.65
C SER A 125 50.74 -60.92 18.28
N GLY A 126 50.61 -59.94 19.19
CA GLY A 126 51.78 -59.43 19.95
C GLY A 126 51.45 -58.38 21.05
N GLN A 127 52.00 -58.59 22.26
CA GLN A 127 51.87 -57.69 23.42
C GLN A 127 53.10 -56.76 23.59
N GLY A 128 52.93 -55.58 24.19
CA GLY A 128 54.04 -54.73 24.64
C GLY A 128 53.59 -53.49 25.43
N ARG A 129 53.87 -53.44 26.74
CA ARG A 129 53.78 -52.26 27.62
C ARG A 129 55.20 -51.65 27.82
N PRO A 130 55.45 -50.67 28.72
CA PRO A 130 55.05 -49.25 28.65
C PRO A 130 56.25 -48.30 28.95
N ARG A 131 56.11 -46.96 28.79
CA ARG A 131 56.74 -45.96 29.71
C ARG A 131 56.37 -44.49 29.42
N SER A 132 55.91 -43.82 30.50
CA SER A 132 56.24 -42.45 30.98
C SER A 132 56.52 -41.30 29.98
N GLY A 133 55.95 -40.09 30.13
CA GLY A 133 54.92 -39.61 31.07
C GLY A 133 55.16 -38.15 31.51
N ARG A 134 54.08 -37.40 31.80
CA ARG A 134 54.04 -36.33 32.81
C ARG A 134 52.60 -35.90 33.09
N GLU A 135 52.31 -35.54 34.35
CA GLU A 135 51.00 -35.05 34.77
C GLU A 135 50.70 -33.62 34.28
N GLN A 136 49.44 -33.36 33.97
CA GLN A 136 48.64 -32.34 34.66
C GLN A 136 47.14 -32.46 34.30
N THR A 137 46.31 -32.46 35.32
CA THR A 137 44.85 -32.29 35.29
C THR A 137 44.49 -31.14 36.24
N PRO A 138 43.26 -30.60 36.23
CA PRO A 138 42.31 -30.42 35.12
C PRO A 138 41.80 -28.96 35.04
N ASP A 139 41.15 -28.54 33.94
CA ASP A 139 40.03 -27.59 34.09
C ASP A 139 38.96 -27.68 32.98
N ARG A 140 37.75 -27.23 33.34
CA ARG A 140 36.52 -27.25 32.55
C ARG A 140 36.44 -26.05 31.60
N SER A 141 36.05 -26.31 30.35
CA SER A 141 35.11 -25.41 29.64
C SER A 141 34.41 -26.12 28.47
N LEU A 142 33.25 -26.75 28.75
CA LEU A 142 32.27 -27.01 27.68
C LEU A 142 31.59 -25.68 27.30
N GLY A 143 32.26 -24.91 26.44
CA GLY A 143 31.79 -23.62 25.94
C GLY A 143 30.90 -23.75 24.70
N ALA A 144 29.59 -23.57 24.89
CA ALA A 144 28.50 -23.64 23.90
C ALA A 144 28.84 -23.26 22.43
N PRO A 145 28.92 -24.24 21.50
CA PRO A 145 28.85 -24.00 20.06
C PRO A 145 27.43 -23.60 19.60
N SER A 146 26.40 -24.06 20.31
CA SER A 146 24.98 -23.94 19.94
C SER A 146 24.49 -22.50 19.89
N LEU A 147 24.94 -21.63 20.80
CA LEU A 147 24.49 -20.24 20.82
C LEU A 147 24.99 -19.47 19.60
N ARG A 148 26.24 -19.69 19.18
CA ARG A 148 26.80 -19.04 17.97
C ARG A 148 26.09 -19.49 16.70
N LEU A 149 25.70 -20.76 16.60
CA LEU A 149 24.90 -21.26 15.49
C LEU A 149 23.47 -20.71 15.50
N LEU A 150 22.86 -20.53 16.68
CA LEU A 150 21.56 -19.86 16.81
C LEU A 150 21.66 -18.38 16.39
N TRP A 151 22.68 -17.66 16.83
CA TRP A 151 22.94 -16.28 16.42
C TRP A 151 23.34 -16.16 14.94
N MET A 152 24.04 -17.14 14.37
CA MET A 152 24.29 -17.21 12.93
C MET A 152 23.01 -17.53 12.14
N GLY A 153 22.11 -18.37 12.65
CA GLY A 153 20.81 -18.64 12.04
C GLY A 153 19.87 -17.45 12.12
N LEU A 154 19.85 -16.74 13.24
CA LEU A 154 19.13 -15.47 13.42
C LEU A 154 19.75 -14.37 12.54
N ALA A 155 21.08 -14.30 12.45
CA ALA A 155 21.77 -13.40 11.53
C ALA A 155 21.58 -13.80 10.07
N LEU A 156 21.41 -15.08 9.74
CA LEU A 156 21.01 -15.54 8.40
C LEU A 156 19.56 -15.18 8.09
N ALA A 157 18.65 -15.21 9.07
CA ALA A 157 17.29 -14.73 8.91
C ALA A 157 17.23 -13.20 8.75
N LEU A 158 18.12 -12.46 9.43
CA LEU A 158 18.32 -11.01 9.25
C LEU A 158 19.09 -10.66 7.96
N ALA A 159 19.87 -11.60 7.41
CA ALA A 159 20.64 -11.47 6.17
C ALA A 159 19.95 -12.13 4.95
N LEU A 160 18.81 -12.79 5.17
CA LEU A 160 17.90 -13.32 4.15
C LEU A 160 16.50 -12.71 4.30
N PRO A 161 16.32 -11.39 4.11
CA PRO A 161 15.33 -11.01 3.12
C PRO A 161 15.81 -11.55 1.74
N ASP A 162 14.90 -12.12 0.93
CA ASP A 162 15.10 -12.07 -0.52
C ASP A 162 15.28 -10.56 -0.83
N SER A 163 16.51 -10.16 -1.19
CA SER A 163 17.03 -8.78 -1.09
C SER A 163 16.51 -7.86 -2.19
N GLN A 164 15.21 -7.93 -2.41
CA GLN A 164 14.41 -7.07 -3.27
C GLN A 164 13.35 -6.36 -2.41
N VAL A 165 12.60 -7.07 -1.55
CA VAL A 165 11.40 -6.50 -0.88
C VAL A 165 11.68 -5.36 0.14
N LEU A 166 12.94 -5.04 0.47
CA LEU A 166 13.29 -3.86 1.29
C LEU A 166 14.11 -2.80 0.55
N TRP A 167 14.61 -3.08 -0.65
CA TRP A 167 15.59 -2.22 -1.35
C TRP A 167 15.57 -2.32 -2.89
N THR A 168 14.68 -3.08 -3.53
CA THR A 168 14.35 -2.79 -4.92
C THR A 168 13.58 -1.48 -4.95
N PRO A 169 13.88 -0.61 -5.92
CA PRO A 169 12.98 0.49 -6.20
C PRO A 169 11.58 -0.04 -6.55
N ALA A 170 10.56 0.81 -6.43
CA ALA A 170 9.26 0.61 -7.08
C ALA A 170 9.44 0.66 -8.62
N GLY A 171 10.06 -0.39 -9.16
CA GLY A 171 10.16 -0.62 -10.59
C GLY A 171 8.85 -1.23 -11.05
N ALA A 172 8.12 -0.52 -11.90
CA ALA A 172 6.89 -0.98 -12.54
C ALA A 172 7.13 -2.19 -13.46
N HIS A 173 7.29 -3.35 -12.84
CA HIS A 173 7.27 -4.66 -13.46
C HIS A 173 6.30 -5.51 -12.64
N PRO A 174 5.31 -6.17 -13.26
CA PRO A 174 4.45 -7.10 -12.55
C PRO A 174 5.32 -8.24 -12.02
N LEU A 175 5.65 -8.20 -10.73
CA LEU A 175 6.39 -9.26 -10.05
C LEU A 175 5.59 -10.55 -10.26
N PRO A 176 6.16 -11.56 -10.94
CA PRO A 176 5.40 -12.75 -11.27
C PRO A 176 4.94 -13.41 -9.98
N ALA A 177 3.70 -13.91 -9.96
CA ALA A 177 3.06 -14.51 -8.80
C ALA A 177 3.72 -15.84 -8.37
N GLN A 178 4.95 -15.76 -7.85
CA GLN A 178 5.82 -16.89 -7.51
C GLN A 178 6.09 -16.99 -6.00
N GLY A 179 5.02 -17.16 -5.22
CA GLY A 179 5.04 -18.00 -4.00
C GLY A 179 6.18 -17.80 -2.99
N HIS A 180 6.55 -16.57 -2.63
CA HIS A 180 7.60 -16.35 -1.64
C HIS A 180 7.28 -16.85 -0.21
N PRO A 181 6.02 -16.82 0.30
CA PRO A 181 5.68 -17.53 1.55
C PRO A 181 5.95 -19.04 1.47
N ALA A 182 5.83 -19.63 0.28
CA ALA A 182 6.08 -21.05 0.07
C ALA A 182 7.58 -21.42 0.12
N LYS A 183 8.52 -20.47 -0.04
CA LYS A 183 9.96 -20.74 0.16
C LYS A 183 10.28 -20.96 1.65
N PHE A 184 9.80 -20.09 2.54
CA PHE A 184 10.03 -20.23 3.98
C PHE A 184 9.35 -21.49 4.53
N ILE A 185 8.13 -21.78 4.06
CA ILE A 185 7.40 -23.02 4.40
C ILE A 185 8.09 -24.27 3.81
N ARG A 186 8.81 -24.17 2.67
CA ARG A 186 9.68 -25.26 2.15
C ARG A 186 11.00 -25.41 2.91
N LEU A 187 11.52 -24.33 3.51
CA LEU A 187 12.70 -24.36 4.37
C LEU A 187 12.40 -24.95 5.76
N ALA A 188 11.18 -24.83 6.28
CA ALA A 188 10.79 -25.42 7.57
C ALA A 188 11.08 -26.95 7.68
N PRO A 189 10.68 -27.82 6.73
CA PRO A 189 11.06 -29.25 6.78
C PRO A 189 12.56 -29.47 6.56
N GLN A 190 13.24 -28.64 5.77
CA GLN A 190 14.70 -28.75 5.57
C GLN A 190 15.49 -28.37 6.84
N LEU A 191 15.03 -27.35 7.58
CA LEU A 191 15.55 -26.98 8.90
C LEU A 191 15.26 -28.07 9.94
N ARG A 192 14.10 -28.73 9.84
CA ARG A 192 13.70 -29.86 10.69
C ARG A 192 14.54 -31.13 10.46
N GLU A 193 15.15 -31.29 9.29
CA GLU A 193 16.13 -32.35 9.01
C GLU A 193 17.57 -31.92 9.31
N ALA A 194 17.94 -30.67 9.01
CA ALA A 194 19.29 -30.15 9.23
C ALA A 194 19.62 -29.91 10.72
N PHE A 195 18.63 -29.52 11.52
CA PHE A 195 18.75 -29.42 12.96
C PHE A 195 18.10 -30.62 13.64
N SER A 196 18.89 -31.38 14.40
CA SER A 196 18.48 -32.59 15.13
C SER A 196 17.52 -32.34 16.30
N TRP A 197 16.35 -31.75 16.04
CA TRP A 197 15.38 -31.31 17.06
C TRP A 197 14.40 -32.41 17.50
N TRP A 198 14.59 -33.65 17.02
CA TRP A 198 13.82 -34.84 17.38
C TRP A 198 13.77 -35.17 18.89
N ASN A 199 14.63 -34.57 19.71
CA ASN A 199 14.67 -34.76 21.17
C ASN A 199 14.14 -33.57 21.99
N LEU A 200 13.64 -32.50 21.36
CA LEU A 200 13.12 -31.34 22.10
C LEU A 200 11.67 -31.61 22.54
N THR A 201 11.46 -31.85 23.83
CA THR A 201 10.09 -32.00 24.36
C THR A 201 9.34 -30.67 24.32
N CYS A 202 8.00 -30.71 24.25
CA CYS A 202 7.20 -29.48 24.20
C CYS A 202 7.49 -28.49 25.35
N PRO A 203 7.62 -28.91 26.63
CA PRO A 203 8.01 -28.01 27.70
C PRO A 203 9.42 -27.42 27.53
N ALA A 204 10.38 -28.21 27.02
CA ALA A 204 11.73 -27.73 26.75
C ALA A 204 11.76 -26.71 25.61
N CYS A 205 10.96 -26.90 24.57
CA CYS A 205 10.78 -25.93 23.49
C CYS A 205 10.21 -24.61 24.02
N LYS A 206 9.09 -24.66 24.74
CA LYS A 206 8.47 -23.45 25.30
C LYS A 206 9.40 -22.73 26.25
N GLY A 207 10.07 -23.46 27.15
CA GLY A 207 11.06 -22.87 28.06
C GLY A 207 12.23 -22.19 27.33
N LEU A 208 12.71 -22.76 26.21
CA LEU A 208 13.75 -22.15 25.38
C LEU A 208 13.25 -20.84 24.74
N PHE A 209 12.10 -20.85 24.07
CA PHE A 209 11.59 -19.65 23.39
C PHE A 209 11.16 -18.55 24.39
N THR A 210 10.60 -18.90 25.54
CA THR A 210 10.35 -17.94 26.63
C THR A 210 11.64 -17.32 27.16
N ALA A 211 12.73 -18.10 27.29
CA ALA A 211 14.03 -17.56 27.69
C ALA A 211 14.68 -16.68 26.61
N ILE A 212 14.39 -16.93 25.33
CA ILE A 212 14.80 -16.07 24.20
C ILE A 212 14.01 -14.75 24.24
N ASP A 213 12.69 -14.79 24.37
CA ASP A 213 11.82 -13.60 24.50
C ASP A 213 12.28 -12.69 25.65
N ILE A 214 12.37 -13.22 26.88
CA ILE A 214 12.84 -12.48 28.06
C ILE A 214 14.22 -11.84 27.82
N ARG A 215 15.13 -12.53 27.12
CA ARG A 215 16.45 -11.99 26.81
C ARG A 215 16.41 -10.89 25.75
N LEU A 216 15.58 -11.02 24.72
CA LEU A 216 15.49 -10.06 23.62
C LEU A 216 14.80 -8.74 24.04
N ARG A 217 13.92 -8.78 25.05
CA ARG A 217 13.32 -7.58 25.67
C ARG A 217 14.31 -6.68 26.43
N HIS A 218 15.56 -7.12 26.64
CA HIS A 218 16.59 -6.30 27.30
C HIS A 218 17.33 -5.46 26.25
N GLU A 219 17.47 -4.15 26.48
CA GLU A 219 18.06 -3.18 25.53
C GLU A 219 19.44 -3.62 24.98
N ASP A 220 20.34 -4.10 25.85
CA ASP A 220 21.64 -4.68 25.46
C ASP A 220 21.54 -5.81 24.43
N SER A 221 20.46 -6.57 24.42
CA SER A 221 20.23 -7.64 23.43
C SER A 221 19.78 -7.06 22.10
N VAL A 222 18.87 -6.07 22.10
CA VAL A 222 18.44 -5.36 20.88
C VAL A 222 19.63 -4.66 20.23
N ALA A 223 20.43 -3.91 20.99
CA ALA A 223 21.64 -3.26 20.51
C ALA A 223 22.67 -4.24 19.92
N ARG A 224 22.76 -5.48 20.45
CA ARG A 224 23.60 -6.55 19.88
C ARG A 224 23.03 -7.15 18.60
N VAL A 225 21.70 -7.29 18.49
CA VAL A 225 21.01 -7.69 17.25
C VAL A 225 21.28 -6.63 16.17
N GLY A 226 21.02 -5.35 16.46
CA GLY A 226 21.30 -4.24 15.55
C GLY A 226 22.76 -4.19 15.12
N SER A 227 23.70 -4.29 16.06
CA SER A 227 25.15 -4.35 15.76
C SER A 227 25.56 -5.50 14.84
N MET A 228 24.85 -6.64 14.88
CA MET A 228 25.08 -7.75 13.97
C MET A 228 24.44 -7.49 12.59
N ALA A 229 23.22 -6.96 12.55
CA ALA A 229 22.52 -6.60 11.32
C ALA A 229 23.29 -5.53 10.52
N ILE A 230 23.83 -4.49 11.18
CA ILE A 230 24.68 -3.46 10.53
C ILE A 230 25.92 -4.10 9.87
N LYS A 231 26.58 -5.03 10.57
CA LYS A 231 27.73 -5.76 10.02
C LYS A 231 27.36 -6.62 8.82
N MET A 232 26.20 -7.28 8.84
CA MET A 232 25.71 -8.05 7.68
C MET A 232 25.32 -7.15 6.50
N CYS A 233 24.60 -6.06 6.75
CA CYS A 233 24.25 -5.06 5.74
C CYS A 233 25.49 -4.51 5.02
N THR A 234 26.54 -4.19 5.78
CA THR A 234 27.82 -3.68 5.23
C THR A 234 28.62 -4.78 4.52
N LEU A 235 28.70 -5.99 5.08
CA LEU A 235 29.42 -7.13 4.49
C LEU A 235 28.80 -7.57 3.15
N LEU A 236 27.48 -7.56 3.07
CA LEU A 236 26.70 -7.92 1.88
C LEU A 236 26.52 -6.76 0.88
N LYS A 237 27.03 -5.56 1.22
CA LYS A 237 26.92 -4.33 0.41
C LYS A 237 25.48 -3.97 0.04
N ILE A 238 24.55 -4.10 0.99
CA ILE A 238 23.13 -3.79 0.76
C ILE A 238 22.94 -2.28 0.57
N ALA A 239 23.62 -1.47 1.37
CA ALA A 239 23.63 -0.01 1.30
C ALA A 239 24.97 0.55 1.81
N PRO A 240 25.25 1.85 1.64
CA PRO A 240 26.42 2.50 2.25
C PRO A 240 26.43 2.33 3.78
N PRO A 241 27.61 2.25 4.44
CA PRO A 241 27.69 1.92 5.87
C PRO A 241 26.88 2.85 6.79
N ALA A 242 26.80 4.15 6.46
CA ALA A 242 25.99 5.12 7.20
C ALA A 242 24.48 4.85 7.06
N VAL A 243 24.02 4.47 5.86
CA VAL A 243 22.61 4.08 5.62
C VAL A 243 22.31 2.77 6.36
N CYS A 244 23.18 1.76 6.26
CA CYS A 244 23.06 0.52 7.03
C CYS A 244 22.94 0.77 8.54
N GLN A 245 23.75 1.68 9.09
CA GLN A 245 23.71 2.02 10.51
C GLN A 245 22.39 2.70 10.88
N SER A 246 22.02 3.79 10.20
CA SER A 246 20.83 4.57 10.55
C SER A 246 19.52 3.80 10.33
N ALA A 247 19.41 3.06 9.23
CA ALA A 247 18.25 2.21 8.96
C ALA A 247 18.07 1.13 10.04
N VAL A 248 19.12 0.40 10.39
CA VAL A 248 19.02 -0.63 11.44
C VAL A 248 18.67 0.01 12.79
N GLN A 249 19.26 1.16 13.14
CA GLN A 249 18.94 1.87 14.39
C GLN A 249 17.49 2.35 14.45
N LEU A 250 16.88 2.71 13.32
CA LEU A 250 15.48 3.12 13.24
C LEU A 250 14.51 1.93 13.36
N PHE A 251 14.83 0.79 12.74
CA PHE A 251 13.93 -0.37 12.66
C PHE A 251 14.09 -1.39 13.80
N GLN A 252 15.25 -1.45 14.47
CA GLN A 252 15.61 -2.58 15.35
C GLN A 252 14.61 -2.85 16.49
N ASP A 253 14.04 -1.81 17.11
CA ASP A 253 13.22 -1.95 18.31
C ASP A 253 11.85 -2.56 17.94
N ASP A 254 11.18 -1.99 16.93
CA ASP A 254 9.89 -2.46 16.43
C ASP A 254 10.01 -3.86 15.78
N VAL A 255 11.06 -4.12 15.00
CA VAL A 255 11.26 -5.43 14.36
C VAL A 255 11.54 -6.52 15.40
N VAL A 256 12.33 -6.25 16.45
CA VAL A 256 12.58 -7.23 17.51
C VAL A 256 11.30 -7.48 18.32
N GLU A 257 10.50 -6.46 18.63
CA GLU A 257 9.21 -6.68 19.29
C GLU A 257 8.26 -7.54 18.43
N VAL A 258 8.12 -7.20 17.15
CA VAL A 258 7.29 -7.98 16.23
C VAL A 258 7.76 -9.42 16.17
N TRP A 259 9.06 -9.68 16.13
CA TRP A 259 9.61 -11.05 16.13
C TRP A 259 9.34 -11.80 17.43
N THR A 260 9.49 -11.16 18.62
CA THR A 260 9.17 -11.81 19.90
C THR A 260 7.68 -12.09 20.07
N ARG A 261 6.82 -11.29 19.45
CA ARG A 261 5.36 -11.44 19.44
C ARG A 261 4.80 -12.32 18.32
N SER A 262 5.65 -12.78 17.39
CA SER A 262 5.27 -13.65 16.27
C SER A 262 6.21 -14.86 16.16
N VAL A 263 7.17 -14.85 15.23
CA VAL A 263 8.05 -15.99 14.86
C VAL A 263 8.78 -16.61 16.06
N LEU A 264 9.15 -15.82 17.07
CA LEU A 264 9.85 -16.28 18.27
C LEU A 264 8.92 -16.52 19.48
N SER A 265 7.60 -16.31 19.31
CA SER A 265 6.61 -16.65 20.33
C SER A 265 6.68 -18.16 20.64
N PRO A 266 6.58 -18.56 21.93
CA PRO A 266 6.56 -19.97 22.31
C PRO A 266 5.38 -20.77 21.75
N SER A 267 4.28 -20.13 21.32
CA SER A 267 3.19 -20.80 20.59
C SER A 267 3.61 -21.12 19.15
N GLU A 268 4.02 -20.10 18.42
CA GLU A 268 4.35 -20.14 16.99
C GLU A 268 5.53 -21.06 16.74
N ALA A 269 6.68 -20.74 17.35
CA ALA A 269 7.90 -21.49 17.15
C ALA A 269 7.69 -22.98 17.48
N CYS A 270 7.13 -23.30 18.65
CA CYS A 270 6.97 -24.71 19.03
C CYS A 270 5.85 -25.42 18.25
N GLY A 271 4.83 -24.70 17.74
CA GLY A 271 3.82 -25.21 16.82
C GLY A 271 4.43 -25.62 15.47
N LEU A 272 5.30 -24.78 14.90
CA LEU A 272 6.02 -25.08 13.65
C LEU A 272 6.93 -26.31 13.76
N LEU A 273 7.61 -26.46 14.90
CA LEU A 273 8.71 -27.41 15.06
C LEU A 273 8.25 -28.79 15.56
N LEU A 274 7.33 -28.79 16.54
CA LEU A 274 6.84 -30.00 17.20
C LEU A 274 5.39 -30.34 16.82
N GLY A 275 4.75 -29.51 16.01
CA GLY A 275 3.39 -29.69 15.52
C GLY A 275 2.31 -29.16 16.45
N SER A 276 1.05 -29.36 16.03
CA SER A 276 -0.16 -28.84 16.69
C SER A 276 -0.38 -29.33 18.13
N SER A 277 0.31 -30.39 18.55
CA SER A 277 0.29 -30.88 19.93
C SER A 277 1.10 -30.00 20.90
N CYS A 278 1.95 -29.10 20.40
CA CYS A 278 2.72 -28.18 21.23
C CYS A 278 2.32 -26.71 21.08
N GLY A 279 1.89 -26.28 19.90
CA GLY A 279 1.50 -24.89 19.63
C GLY A 279 0.64 -24.77 18.38
N HIS A 280 0.47 -23.54 17.90
CA HIS A 280 -0.15 -23.24 16.62
C HIS A 280 0.88 -22.52 15.76
N TRP A 281 0.73 -22.51 14.44
CA TRP A 281 1.53 -21.65 13.55
C TRP A 281 0.56 -21.00 12.58
N ASP A 282 0.24 -19.73 12.81
CA ASP A 282 -0.80 -19.00 12.06
C ASP A 282 -0.30 -17.74 11.33
N ILE A 283 1.00 -17.47 11.38
CA ILE A 283 1.66 -16.37 10.66
C ILE A 283 1.32 -16.43 9.16
N PHE A 284 0.64 -15.38 8.68
CA PHE A 284 0.08 -15.27 7.31
C PHE A 284 -0.84 -16.43 6.89
N SER A 285 -1.58 -17.00 7.84
CA SER A 285 -2.61 -17.99 7.57
C SER A 285 -3.74 -17.47 6.67
N SER A 286 -4.45 -18.40 6.04
CA SER A 286 -5.62 -18.10 5.21
C SER A 286 -6.83 -17.79 6.07
N TRP A 287 -7.50 -16.66 5.81
CA TRP A 287 -8.71 -16.22 6.49
C TRP A 287 -9.72 -15.70 5.46
N ASN A 288 -11.01 -15.67 5.83
CA ASN A 288 -12.11 -15.23 4.98
C ASN A 288 -12.99 -14.22 5.73
N ILE A 289 -13.48 -13.19 5.04
CA ILE A 289 -14.55 -12.31 5.55
C ILE A 289 -15.91 -12.98 5.48
N SER A 290 -16.88 -12.46 6.24
CA SER A 290 -18.29 -12.85 6.13
C SER A 290 -19.06 -11.82 5.33
N LEU A 291 -19.56 -12.21 4.16
CA LEU A 291 -20.54 -11.44 3.40
C LEU A 291 -21.95 -11.62 4.03
N PRO A 292 -22.82 -10.61 3.97
CA PRO A 292 -24.17 -10.71 4.49
C PRO A 292 -25.02 -11.69 3.67
N ALA A 293 -26.05 -12.25 4.29
CA ALA A 293 -27.00 -13.17 3.64
C ALA A 293 -27.95 -12.48 2.64
N VAL A 294 -27.81 -11.17 2.41
CA VAL A 294 -28.57 -10.42 1.39
C VAL A 294 -28.16 -10.93 0.01
N PRO A 295 -29.09 -11.50 -0.79
CA PRO A 295 -28.77 -12.03 -2.12
C PRO A 295 -28.15 -10.96 -3.02
N LYS A 296 -27.04 -11.31 -3.69
CA LYS A 296 -26.42 -10.45 -4.69
C LYS A 296 -27.45 -10.09 -5.79
N PRO A 297 -27.74 -8.80 -6.04
CA PRO A 297 -28.59 -8.40 -7.15
C PRO A 297 -27.97 -8.83 -8.50
N SER A 298 -28.81 -9.10 -9.50
CA SER A 298 -28.31 -9.41 -10.85
C SER A 298 -27.39 -8.29 -11.38
N PRO A 299 -26.25 -8.59 -12.02
CA PRO A 299 -25.36 -7.59 -12.58
C PRO A 299 -26.07 -6.58 -13.50
N GLN A 300 -25.85 -5.30 -13.27
CA GLN A 300 -26.40 -4.18 -14.04
C GLN A 300 -25.29 -3.19 -14.41
N PRO A 301 -24.78 -3.24 -15.66
CA PRO A 301 -23.81 -2.27 -16.13
C PRO A 301 -24.34 -0.82 -16.02
N PRO A 302 -23.50 0.17 -15.67
CA PRO A 302 -23.91 1.57 -15.64
C PRO A 302 -24.48 2.02 -17.00
N VAL A 303 -25.60 2.75 -16.95
CA VAL A 303 -26.25 3.28 -18.16
C VAL A 303 -25.52 4.57 -18.58
N PRO A 304 -25.09 4.70 -19.86
CA PRO A 304 -24.46 5.92 -20.35
C PRO A 304 -25.28 7.18 -20.03
N PRO A 305 -24.69 8.25 -19.47
CA PRO A 305 -25.42 9.47 -19.15
C PRO A 305 -26.10 10.10 -20.37
N ALA A 306 -27.31 10.60 -20.17
CA ALA A 306 -28.03 11.34 -21.22
C ALA A 306 -27.23 12.59 -21.64
N PRO A 307 -27.25 12.99 -22.93
CA PRO A 307 -26.55 14.17 -23.42
C PRO A 307 -26.87 15.43 -22.60
N GLY A 308 -25.84 16.18 -22.21
CA GLY A 308 -25.97 17.36 -21.34
C GLY A 308 -26.17 17.06 -19.86
N SER A 309 -26.03 15.81 -19.41
CA SER A 309 -25.96 15.49 -17.97
C SER A 309 -24.80 16.23 -17.29
N PRO A 310 -24.97 16.71 -16.04
CA PRO A 310 -23.88 17.32 -15.28
C PRO A 310 -22.69 16.36 -15.13
N VAL A 311 -21.49 16.86 -15.43
CA VAL A 311 -20.23 16.13 -15.27
C VAL A 311 -19.49 16.72 -14.07
N SER A 312 -19.04 15.85 -13.17
CA SER A 312 -18.21 16.23 -12.04
C SER A 312 -16.74 16.02 -12.38
N ARG A 313 -15.86 16.91 -11.92
CA ARG A 313 -14.42 16.86 -12.20
C ARG A 313 -13.68 16.72 -10.89
N VAL A 314 -12.94 15.61 -10.77
CA VAL A 314 -12.19 15.26 -9.57
C VAL A 314 -10.71 15.38 -9.90
N LEU A 315 -9.99 16.16 -9.10
CA LEU A 315 -8.53 16.16 -9.13
C LEU A 315 -8.05 14.93 -8.35
N PHE A 316 -7.10 14.18 -8.91
CA PHE A 316 -6.45 13.09 -8.19
C PHE A 316 -4.98 13.45 -7.96
N LEU A 317 -4.54 13.46 -6.69
CA LEU A 317 -3.16 13.66 -6.27
C LEU A 317 -2.65 12.38 -5.58
N THR A 318 -1.43 11.96 -5.86
CA THR A 318 -0.81 10.80 -5.20
C THR A 318 0.72 10.89 -5.27
N ASP A 319 1.40 10.23 -4.32
CA ASP A 319 2.85 10.02 -4.33
C ASP A 319 3.62 11.35 -4.52
N LEU A 320 3.41 12.28 -3.59
CA LEU A 320 3.95 13.64 -3.64
C LEU A 320 5.43 13.68 -3.26
N HIS A 321 5.84 12.82 -2.32
CA HIS A 321 7.19 12.67 -1.78
C HIS A 321 7.97 13.99 -1.73
N TRP A 322 7.54 14.87 -0.83
CA TRP A 322 8.27 16.09 -0.54
C TRP A 322 9.58 15.75 0.17
N ASP A 323 10.69 16.06 -0.50
CA ASP A 323 12.01 16.08 0.09
C ASP A 323 12.35 17.49 0.59
N HIS A 324 12.50 17.60 1.90
CA HIS A 324 12.92 18.82 2.57
C HIS A 324 14.38 19.19 2.24
N ASP A 325 15.23 18.20 1.99
CA ASP A 325 16.68 18.36 1.86
C ASP A 325 17.17 18.35 0.40
N TYR A 326 16.23 18.36 -0.56
CA TYR A 326 16.53 18.42 -1.99
C TYR A 326 17.35 19.68 -2.31
N LEU A 327 18.51 19.48 -2.93
CA LEU A 327 19.48 20.53 -3.23
C LEU A 327 19.94 20.44 -4.69
N GLU A 328 19.65 21.50 -5.45
CA GLU A 328 20.07 21.64 -6.85
C GLU A 328 21.60 21.55 -7.00
N GLY A 329 22.07 20.94 -8.09
CA GLY A 329 23.49 20.79 -8.39
C GLY A 329 24.22 19.68 -7.62
N THR A 330 23.56 18.96 -6.70
CA THR A 330 24.12 17.76 -6.03
C THR A 330 24.11 16.54 -6.95
N ASP A 331 24.80 15.45 -6.61
CA ASP A 331 24.88 14.26 -7.45
C ASP A 331 23.53 13.52 -7.47
N PRO A 332 22.87 13.38 -8.64
CA PRO A 332 21.63 12.61 -8.74
C PRO A 332 21.87 11.09 -8.75
N ASP A 333 23.10 10.63 -8.95
CA ASP A 333 23.48 9.22 -8.97
C ASP A 333 24.59 8.96 -7.95
N CYS A 334 24.28 9.34 -6.71
CA CYS A 334 25.05 9.09 -5.50
C CYS A 334 24.95 7.62 -5.02
N GLU A 335 25.72 7.21 -4.02
CA GLU A 335 25.64 5.82 -3.51
C GLU A 335 24.39 5.52 -2.66
N ASN A 336 23.72 6.55 -2.11
CA ASN A 336 22.54 6.37 -1.24
C ASN A 336 21.29 5.93 -2.03
N PRO A 337 20.26 5.33 -1.37
CA PRO A 337 19.01 4.92 -2.02
C PRO A 337 18.13 6.08 -2.55
N LEU A 338 18.30 7.29 -2.00
CA LEU A 338 17.73 8.55 -2.47
C LEU A 338 18.87 9.57 -2.59
N CYS A 339 18.91 10.29 -3.71
CA CYS A 339 19.95 11.26 -4.07
C CYS A 339 19.34 12.65 -4.34
N CYS A 340 20.09 13.56 -5.00
CA CYS A 340 19.70 14.97 -5.19
C CYS A 340 19.54 15.78 -3.89
N ARG A 341 20.13 15.30 -2.78
CA ARG A 341 19.99 15.86 -1.43
C ARG A 341 21.29 16.51 -0.95
N GLN A 342 21.18 17.32 0.10
CA GLN A 342 22.33 17.97 0.74
C GLN A 342 23.47 16.99 1.14
N ASP A 343 23.14 15.73 1.43
CA ASP A 343 24.09 14.66 1.78
C ASP A 343 24.63 13.87 0.58
N SER A 344 24.13 14.12 -0.64
CA SER A 344 24.51 13.38 -1.86
C SER A 344 25.88 13.78 -2.43
N GLY A 345 26.43 14.91 -2.00
CA GLY A 345 27.71 15.45 -2.51
C GLY A 345 27.60 16.06 -3.92
N PRO A 346 28.72 16.55 -4.50
CA PRO A 346 28.76 17.06 -5.87
C PRO A 346 28.91 15.93 -6.90
N PRO A 347 28.32 16.05 -8.10
CA PRO A 347 28.50 15.08 -9.17
C PRO A 347 29.94 15.08 -9.73
N PRO A 348 30.36 14.00 -10.42
CA PRO A 348 31.54 14.03 -11.27
C PRO A 348 31.44 15.12 -12.34
N ALA A 349 32.54 15.80 -12.65
CA ALA A 349 32.57 16.92 -13.61
C ALA A 349 32.11 16.59 -15.04
N SER A 350 31.91 15.31 -15.36
CA SER A 350 31.35 14.82 -16.63
C SER A 350 29.82 14.74 -16.66
N ARG A 351 29.13 14.98 -15.52
CA ARG A 351 27.66 14.93 -15.40
C ARG A 351 27.11 16.26 -14.88
N PRO A 352 25.90 16.68 -15.29
CA PRO A 352 25.17 17.71 -14.57
C PRO A 352 24.80 17.21 -13.16
N GLY A 353 24.63 18.16 -12.24
CA GLY A 353 23.99 17.89 -10.95
C GLY A 353 22.48 18.07 -11.04
N ALA A 354 21.79 17.67 -9.96
CA ALA A 354 20.34 17.66 -9.83
C ALA A 354 19.66 18.95 -10.32
N GLY A 355 18.69 18.81 -11.23
CA GLY A 355 17.91 19.90 -11.78
C GLY A 355 17.15 20.74 -10.75
N TYR A 356 16.78 21.96 -11.13
CA TYR A 356 16.07 22.89 -10.24
C TYR A 356 14.68 22.38 -9.81
N TRP A 357 13.96 21.66 -10.66
CA TRP A 357 12.57 21.24 -10.42
C TRP A 357 12.41 19.77 -9.97
N GLY A 358 13.51 19.04 -9.82
CA GLY A 358 13.53 17.58 -9.80
C GLY A 358 14.54 17.06 -10.83
N GLU A 359 14.77 15.75 -10.86
CA GLU A 359 15.75 15.12 -11.73
C GLU A 359 15.34 13.69 -12.12
N TYR A 360 15.72 13.23 -13.31
CA TYR A 360 15.41 11.87 -13.79
C TYR A 360 16.31 10.80 -13.16
N SER A 361 16.23 10.64 -11.85
CA SER A 361 16.97 9.63 -11.08
C SER A 361 16.15 9.12 -9.89
N LYS A 362 16.81 8.41 -8.98
CA LYS A 362 16.35 8.10 -7.62
C LYS A 362 16.34 9.35 -6.74
N CYS A 363 15.48 10.30 -7.09
CA CYS A 363 15.35 11.60 -6.45
C CYS A 363 13.87 11.96 -6.30
N ASP A 364 13.55 12.67 -5.21
CA ASP A 364 12.22 13.15 -4.85
C ASP A 364 12.08 14.65 -5.11
N LEU A 365 10.94 15.27 -4.74
CA LEU A 365 10.64 16.64 -5.15
C LEU A 365 10.99 17.70 -4.10
N PRO A 366 11.58 18.84 -4.51
CA PRO A 366 11.61 20.04 -3.69
C PRO A 366 10.21 20.68 -3.62
N LEU A 367 9.88 21.31 -2.48
CA LEU A 367 8.56 21.93 -2.22
C LEU A 367 8.09 22.90 -3.33
N ARG A 368 9.03 23.58 -4.00
CA ARG A 368 8.77 24.50 -5.12
C ARG A 368 8.11 23.83 -6.32
N THR A 369 8.36 22.55 -6.56
CA THR A 369 7.72 21.79 -7.65
C THR A 369 6.28 21.46 -7.31
N LEU A 370 6.01 21.06 -6.06
CA LEU A 370 4.65 20.88 -5.55
C LEU A 370 3.85 22.19 -5.56
N GLU A 371 4.47 23.33 -5.18
CA GLU A 371 3.83 24.64 -5.32
C GLU A 371 3.56 25.00 -6.79
N SER A 372 4.47 24.66 -7.71
CA SER A 372 4.29 24.89 -9.15
C SER A 372 3.11 24.08 -9.71
N LEU A 373 3.02 22.79 -9.35
CA LEU A 373 1.91 21.90 -9.71
C LEU A 373 0.56 22.47 -9.26
N LEU A 374 0.44 22.80 -7.97
CA LEU A 374 -0.80 23.32 -7.38
C LEU A 374 -1.19 24.70 -7.94
N ARG A 375 -0.21 25.56 -8.23
CA ARG A 375 -0.43 26.85 -8.91
C ARG A 375 -0.87 26.67 -10.37
N GLY A 376 -0.44 25.59 -11.02
CA GLY A 376 -0.75 25.24 -12.40
C GLY A 376 -2.15 24.64 -12.63
N LEU A 377 -2.94 24.41 -11.57
CA LEU A 377 -4.24 23.74 -11.66
C LEU A 377 -5.34 24.52 -12.41
N GLY A 378 -5.17 25.84 -12.62
CA GLY A 378 -6.20 26.71 -13.22
C GLY A 378 -6.84 26.19 -14.53
N PRO A 379 -6.05 25.88 -15.57
CA PRO A 379 -6.55 25.30 -16.83
C PRO A 379 -7.12 23.88 -16.70
N ALA A 380 -6.73 23.15 -15.65
CA ALA A 380 -7.24 21.83 -15.36
C ALA A 380 -8.53 21.85 -14.52
N GLY A 381 -8.83 22.94 -13.80
CA GLY A 381 -10.05 23.12 -13.01
C GLY A 381 -11.24 23.69 -13.80
N PRO A 382 -12.34 24.07 -13.12
CA PRO A 382 -12.60 23.85 -11.69
C PRO A 382 -12.81 22.35 -11.38
N PHE A 383 -12.73 22.03 -10.08
CA PHE A 383 -12.95 20.70 -9.52
C PHE A 383 -14.02 20.77 -8.42
N ASP A 384 -14.82 19.71 -8.27
CA ASP A 384 -15.83 19.62 -7.21
C ASP A 384 -15.25 19.05 -5.90
N MET A 385 -14.23 18.21 -6.02
CA MET A 385 -13.53 17.54 -4.91
C MET A 385 -12.16 17.04 -5.38
N VAL A 386 -11.30 16.68 -4.42
CA VAL A 386 -9.96 16.14 -4.68
C VAL A 386 -9.77 14.81 -3.93
N TYR A 387 -9.20 13.81 -4.58
CA TYR A 387 -8.71 12.58 -3.93
C TYR A 387 -7.21 12.71 -3.74
N TRP A 388 -6.70 12.36 -2.56
CA TRP A 388 -5.27 12.48 -2.24
C TRP A 388 -4.74 11.22 -1.56
N THR A 389 -4.18 10.26 -2.30
CA THR A 389 -3.90 8.91 -1.78
C THR A 389 -2.54 8.74 -1.10
N GLY A 390 -2.13 9.74 -0.31
CA GLY A 390 -0.98 9.62 0.60
C GLY A 390 0.39 9.81 -0.06
N ASP A 391 1.39 9.25 0.60
CA ASP A 391 2.82 9.31 0.30
C ASP A 391 3.34 10.75 0.15
N ILE A 392 3.37 11.40 1.31
CA ILE A 392 3.79 12.78 1.52
C ILE A 392 5.30 12.88 1.77
N PRO A 393 5.95 12.05 2.62
CA PRO A 393 7.38 12.13 2.88
C PRO A 393 8.23 11.44 1.80
N ALA A 394 9.47 11.91 1.61
CA ALA A 394 10.43 11.33 0.67
C ALA A 394 10.91 9.91 1.03
N HIS A 395 11.74 9.33 0.16
CA HIS A 395 12.34 7.99 0.31
C HIS A 395 13.62 7.98 1.18
N ASN A 396 13.88 9.00 2.01
CA ASN A 396 15.01 9.05 2.95
C ASN A 396 14.80 8.16 4.20
N ILE A 397 14.27 6.94 4.00
CA ILE A 397 13.69 6.05 5.02
C ILE A 397 14.65 5.59 6.13
N TRP A 398 15.95 5.82 5.97
CA TRP A 398 16.97 5.56 7.00
C TRP A 398 17.16 6.75 7.97
N GLN A 399 16.53 7.89 7.71
CA GLN A 399 16.75 9.15 8.42
C GLN A 399 15.43 9.96 8.54
N GLN A 400 14.40 9.35 9.11
CA GLN A 400 13.08 9.97 9.33
C GLN A 400 12.65 9.85 10.79
N SER A 401 12.50 11.00 11.48
CA SER A 401 11.86 11.02 12.79
C SER A 401 10.35 11.28 12.67
N ARG A 402 9.58 10.96 13.72
CA ARG A 402 8.14 11.28 13.76
C ARG A 402 7.88 12.76 13.55
N GLN A 403 8.79 13.63 14.01
CA GLN A 403 8.68 15.07 13.84
C GLN A 403 8.87 15.51 12.38
N ASP A 404 9.63 14.76 11.58
CA ASP A 404 9.80 15.02 10.16
C ASP A 404 8.56 14.56 9.37
N GLN A 405 8.01 13.38 9.68
CA GLN A 405 6.73 12.94 9.09
C GLN A 405 5.59 13.92 9.41
N LEU A 406 5.49 14.40 10.66
CA LEU A 406 4.50 15.42 11.03
C LEU A 406 4.75 16.78 10.36
N ARG A 407 6.01 17.15 10.07
CA ARG A 407 6.35 18.36 9.30
C ARG A 407 5.90 18.19 7.84
N ALA A 408 6.15 17.04 7.23
CA ALA A 408 5.71 16.73 5.87
C ALA A 408 4.17 16.78 5.75
N LEU A 409 3.47 16.03 6.61
CA LEU A 409 2.01 16.02 6.70
C LEU A 409 1.43 17.44 6.80
N THR A 410 1.89 18.24 7.75
CA THR A 410 1.33 19.59 7.99
C THR A 410 1.67 20.56 6.87
N THR A 411 2.94 20.62 6.43
CA THR A 411 3.40 21.55 5.39
C THR A 411 2.70 21.30 4.05
N VAL A 412 2.58 20.03 3.63
CA VAL A 412 1.94 19.70 2.35
C VAL A 412 0.41 19.83 2.44
N THR A 413 -0.21 19.44 3.57
CA THR A 413 -1.65 19.69 3.79
C THR A 413 -1.97 21.19 3.71
N ASP A 414 -1.16 22.04 4.33
CA ASP A 414 -1.33 23.50 4.27
C ASP A 414 -1.11 24.07 2.87
N LEU A 415 -0.13 23.54 2.11
CA LEU A 415 0.11 23.94 0.73
C LEU A 415 -1.08 23.56 -0.18
N VAL A 416 -1.57 22.31 -0.07
CA VAL A 416 -2.74 21.81 -0.80
C VAL A 416 -3.98 22.67 -0.48
N ARG A 417 -4.24 22.91 0.81
CA ARG A 417 -5.34 23.76 1.29
C ARG A 417 -5.24 25.21 0.78
N LYS A 418 -4.04 25.79 0.75
CA LYS A 418 -3.78 27.16 0.25
C LYS A 418 -4.21 27.34 -1.20
N PHE A 419 -3.97 26.35 -2.07
CA PHE A 419 -4.26 26.46 -3.52
C PHE A 419 -5.65 25.97 -3.91
N LEU A 420 -6.21 24.97 -3.21
CA LEU A 420 -7.56 24.46 -3.49
C LEU A 420 -8.67 25.26 -2.79
N GLY A 421 -8.34 26.01 -1.73
CA GLY A 421 -9.27 26.88 -1.04
C GLY A 421 -10.48 26.11 -0.45
N PRO A 422 -11.72 26.38 -0.90
CA PRO A 422 -12.92 25.74 -0.37
C PRO A 422 -13.21 24.35 -0.96
N VAL A 423 -12.46 23.88 -1.98
CA VAL A 423 -12.68 22.55 -2.57
C VAL A 423 -12.29 21.47 -1.55
N PRO A 424 -13.20 20.53 -1.20
CA PRO A 424 -12.89 19.49 -0.23
C PRO A 424 -11.87 18.50 -0.77
N VAL A 425 -10.93 18.11 0.08
CA VAL A 425 -9.91 17.10 -0.20
C VAL A 425 -10.19 15.89 0.67
N TYR A 426 -10.17 14.70 0.07
CA TYR A 426 -10.39 13.43 0.74
C TYR A 426 -9.11 12.59 0.67
N PRO A 427 -8.28 12.59 1.73
CA PRO A 427 -7.01 11.86 1.71
C PRO A 427 -7.19 10.37 2.00
N ALA A 428 -6.22 9.55 1.57
CA ALA A 428 -5.97 8.21 2.09
C ALA A 428 -4.55 8.15 2.68
N VAL A 429 -4.27 7.11 3.48
CA VAL A 429 -2.97 6.91 4.11
C VAL A 429 -2.11 6.00 3.24
N GLY A 430 -0.95 6.52 2.82
CA GLY A 430 0.11 5.78 2.13
C GLY A 430 1.11 5.15 3.08
N ASN A 431 2.14 4.50 2.53
CA ASN A 431 3.09 3.70 3.30
C ASN A 431 4.32 4.48 3.79
N HIS A 432 4.60 5.66 3.23
CA HIS A 432 5.65 6.57 3.70
C HIS A 432 5.23 7.51 4.84
N GLU A 433 3.94 7.60 5.20
CA GLU A 433 3.46 8.49 6.28
C GLU A 433 3.99 8.14 7.69
N SER A 434 4.34 6.87 7.94
CA SER A 434 4.84 6.42 9.25
C SER A 434 6.37 6.41 9.31
N THR A 435 6.92 6.26 10.51
CA THR A 435 8.34 5.92 10.70
C THR A 435 8.48 4.87 11.81
N PRO A 436 9.15 3.73 11.57
CA PRO A 436 9.79 3.33 10.30
C PRO A 436 8.80 3.19 9.12
N VAL A 437 9.28 3.34 7.88
CA VAL A 437 8.44 3.17 6.67
C VAL A 437 7.73 1.82 6.67
N ASN A 438 6.50 1.76 6.17
CA ASN A 438 5.59 0.60 6.27
C ASN A 438 5.18 0.20 7.71
N GLY A 439 5.70 0.86 8.75
CA GLY A 439 5.38 0.59 10.16
C GLY A 439 3.98 1.05 10.55
N PHE A 440 2.96 0.23 10.28
CA PHE A 440 1.56 0.49 10.63
C PHE A 440 1.00 -0.60 11.55
N PRO A 441 1.36 -0.57 12.86
CA PRO A 441 0.78 -1.44 13.86
C PRO A 441 -0.75 -1.36 13.89
N PRO A 442 -1.48 -2.49 13.81
CA PRO A 442 -2.94 -2.48 13.92
C PRO A 442 -3.42 -2.07 15.33
N PRO A 443 -4.71 -1.71 15.52
CA PRO A 443 -5.22 -1.12 16.76
C PRO A 443 -5.12 -1.97 18.04
N PHE A 444 -4.74 -3.25 17.94
CA PHE A 444 -4.42 -4.10 19.10
C PHE A 444 -2.99 -3.87 19.65
N ILE A 445 -2.20 -3.01 18.99
CA ILE A 445 -0.93 -2.48 19.48
C ILE A 445 -1.23 -1.11 20.09
N GLU A 446 -1.07 -1.00 21.41
CA GLU A 446 -1.35 0.22 22.17
C GLU A 446 -0.06 0.98 22.53
N GLY A 447 -0.21 2.15 23.16
CA GLY A 447 0.92 2.93 23.68
C GLY A 447 1.78 3.59 22.60
N ASN A 448 3.04 3.87 22.93
CA ASN A 448 3.92 4.72 22.09
C ASN A 448 4.29 4.09 20.74
N GLN A 449 4.19 2.76 20.59
CA GLN A 449 4.52 2.04 19.35
C GLN A 449 3.35 2.03 18.37
N SER A 450 2.12 2.28 18.83
CA SER A 450 0.95 2.46 17.96
C SER A 450 1.09 3.64 16.98
N SER A 451 0.38 3.60 15.86
CA SER A 451 0.27 4.73 14.91
C SER A 451 -0.61 5.89 15.41
N HIS A 452 -1.05 5.90 16.69
CA HIS A 452 -1.93 6.93 17.23
C HIS A 452 -1.36 8.36 17.10
N TRP A 453 -0.03 8.52 17.24
CA TRP A 453 0.65 9.81 17.06
C TRP A 453 0.43 10.41 15.65
N LEU A 454 0.35 9.54 14.64
CA LEU A 454 0.17 9.90 13.23
C LEU A 454 -1.32 10.15 12.94
N TYR A 455 -2.19 9.22 13.33
CA TYR A 455 -3.63 9.31 13.06
C TYR A 455 -4.31 10.49 13.78
N GLU A 456 -3.87 10.86 15.00
CA GLU A 456 -4.34 12.08 15.66
C GLU A 456 -3.83 13.36 14.99
N ALA A 457 -2.64 13.34 14.39
CA ALA A 457 -2.12 14.48 13.65
C ALA A 457 -2.87 14.65 12.31
N MET A 458 -3.11 13.54 11.59
CA MET A 458 -3.98 13.51 10.40
C MET A 458 -5.38 14.03 10.73
N ALA A 459 -5.99 13.54 11.81
CA ALA A 459 -7.33 13.97 12.22
C ALA A 459 -7.42 15.44 12.67
N LYS A 460 -6.28 16.11 12.95
CA LYS A 460 -6.20 17.55 13.18
C LYS A 460 -5.92 18.33 11.89
N ALA A 461 -5.04 17.81 11.03
CA ALA A 461 -4.67 18.44 9.77
C ALA A 461 -5.82 18.42 8.74
N TRP A 462 -6.61 17.33 8.73
CA TRP A 462 -7.71 17.09 7.79
C TRP A 462 -9.10 17.40 8.37
N GLU A 463 -9.18 17.92 9.61
CA GLU A 463 -10.44 18.37 10.23
C GLU A 463 -11.26 19.33 9.35
N PRO A 464 -10.66 20.28 8.60
CA PRO A 464 -11.41 21.19 7.73
C PRO A 464 -12.13 20.53 6.55
N TRP A 465 -11.83 19.25 6.26
CA TRP A 465 -12.39 18.52 5.11
C TRP A 465 -13.29 17.34 5.50
N LEU A 466 -13.12 16.80 6.72
CA LEU A 466 -13.70 15.53 7.13
C LEU A 466 -14.73 15.71 8.27
N PRO A 467 -15.94 15.11 8.17
CA PRO A 467 -16.93 15.19 9.23
C PRO A 467 -16.49 14.40 10.48
N ALA A 468 -17.06 14.74 11.64
CA ALA A 468 -16.70 14.15 12.93
C ALA A 468 -16.73 12.60 12.96
N GLU A 469 -17.68 11.96 12.28
CA GLU A 469 -17.76 10.50 12.17
C GLU A 469 -16.57 9.90 11.41
N ALA A 470 -16.14 10.53 10.32
CA ALA A 470 -14.95 10.12 9.55
C ALA A 470 -13.67 10.32 10.38
N LEU A 471 -13.59 11.45 11.10
CA LEU A 471 -12.48 11.73 12.02
C LEU A 471 -12.42 10.76 13.22
N ARG A 472 -13.48 9.99 13.51
CA ARG A 472 -13.44 8.94 14.56
C ARG A 472 -12.73 7.68 14.05
N THR A 473 -13.11 7.16 12.88
CA THR A 473 -12.47 5.96 12.33
C THR A 473 -11.03 6.23 11.88
N LEU A 474 -10.77 7.43 11.36
CA LEU A 474 -9.42 7.90 11.00
C LEU A 474 -8.45 7.76 12.17
N ARG A 475 -8.84 8.19 13.39
CA ARG A 475 -8.03 8.08 14.62
C ARG A 475 -7.74 6.65 15.05
N ILE A 476 -8.65 5.71 14.74
CA ILE A 476 -8.56 4.31 15.14
C ILE A 476 -7.63 3.55 14.21
N GLY A 477 -7.82 3.67 12.88
CA GLY A 477 -7.15 2.82 11.91
C GLY A 477 -6.72 3.48 10.61
N GLY A 478 -6.76 4.81 10.48
CA GLY A 478 -6.34 5.50 9.26
C GLY A 478 -7.36 5.47 8.10
N TYR A 479 -8.57 4.93 8.31
CA TYR A 479 -9.60 4.78 7.28
C TYR A 479 -10.91 5.47 7.67
N TYR A 480 -11.74 5.84 6.69
CA TYR A 480 -13.03 6.49 6.93
C TYR A 480 -14.00 6.40 5.76
N ALA A 481 -15.28 6.66 6.03
CA ALA A 481 -16.30 6.85 5.01
C ALA A 481 -17.09 8.15 5.24
N LEU A 482 -17.48 8.79 4.14
CA LEU A 482 -18.33 9.99 4.13
C LEU A 482 -19.17 10.03 2.85
N SER A 483 -20.05 11.02 2.74
CA SER A 483 -20.87 11.23 1.54
C SER A 483 -20.53 12.60 0.94
N PRO A 484 -19.72 12.69 -0.13
CA PRO A 484 -19.33 13.98 -0.72
C PRO A 484 -20.52 14.78 -1.25
N ARG A 485 -21.60 14.08 -1.59
CA ARG A 485 -22.84 14.58 -2.19
C ARG A 485 -23.94 13.50 -2.10
N PRO A 486 -25.23 13.85 -2.25
CA PRO A 486 -26.31 12.87 -2.25
C PRO A 486 -26.12 11.77 -3.32
N GLY A 487 -26.44 10.52 -2.97
CA GLY A 487 -26.30 9.36 -3.86
C GLY A 487 -24.87 8.83 -4.06
N LEU A 488 -23.86 9.43 -3.41
CA LEU A 488 -22.47 9.00 -3.48
C LEU A 488 -21.86 8.84 -2.09
N ARG A 489 -21.34 7.65 -1.79
CA ARG A 489 -20.45 7.36 -0.67
C ARG A 489 -19.00 7.38 -1.17
N LEU A 490 -18.10 7.96 -0.38
CA LEU A 490 -16.65 7.82 -0.54
C LEU A 490 -16.12 7.03 0.64
N ILE A 491 -15.29 6.03 0.36
CA ILE A 491 -14.62 5.18 1.34
C ILE A 491 -13.12 5.30 1.12
N SER A 492 -12.40 5.81 2.12
CA SER A 492 -10.94 5.89 2.14
C SER A 492 -10.39 4.75 2.98
N LEU A 493 -9.60 3.87 2.37
CA LEU A 493 -9.01 2.69 3.00
C LEU A 493 -7.54 2.93 3.37
N ASN A 494 -7.15 2.43 4.55
CA ASN A 494 -5.76 2.30 4.93
C ASN A 494 -5.19 1.00 4.37
N MET A 495 -4.54 1.09 3.22
CA MET A 495 -4.01 -0.08 2.51
C MET A 495 -2.75 -0.67 3.18
N ASN A 496 -2.17 0.01 4.18
CA ASN A 496 -1.06 -0.54 4.97
C ASN A 496 -1.44 -1.81 5.75
N PHE A 497 -2.73 -2.02 6.05
CA PHE A 497 -3.24 -3.26 6.64
C PHE A 497 -3.34 -4.42 5.63
N CYS A 498 -3.10 -4.17 4.35
CA CYS A 498 -2.91 -5.21 3.34
C CYS A 498 -1.44 -5.40 2.93
N SER A 499 -0.54 -4.46 3.26
CA SER A 499 0.83 -4.41 2.73
C SER A 499 1.64 -5.65 3.09
N ARG A 500 2.48 -6.10 2.14
CA ARG A 500 3.47 -7.16 2.36
C ARG A 500 4.68 -6.68 3.16
N GLU A 501 4.89 -5.37 3.21
CA GLU A 501 6.02 -4.70 3.86
C GLU A 501 5.69 -4.24 5.29
N ASN A 502 4.41 -4.21 5.66
CA ASN A 502 3.99 -3.94 7.03
C ASN A 502 4.29 -5.14 7.94
N PHE A 503 5.50 -5.15 8.48
CA PHE A 503 6.03 -6.24 9.29
C PHE A 503 5.18 -6.53 10.55
N TRP A 504 4.43 -5.56 11.08
CA TRP A 504 3.52 -5.77 12.22
C TRP A 504 2.43 -6.83 11.95
N LEU A 505 2.09 -7.08 10.67
CA LEU A 505 1.13 -8.11 10.28
C LEU A 505 1.65 -9.55 10.50
N LEU A 506 2.93 -9.73 10.83
CA LEU A 506 3.46 -11.01 11.34
C LEU A 506 2.81 -11.44 12.66
N ILE A 507 2.34 -10.49 13.49
CA ILE A 507 1.68 -10.80 14.76
C ILE A 507 0.26 -11.31 14.51
N ASN A 508 -0.50 -10.64 13.63
CA ASN A 508 -1.78 -11.11 13.14
C ASN A 508 -2.15 -10.36 11.85
N SER A 509 -2.31 -11.09 10.75
CA SER A 509 -2.70 -10.57 9.43
C SER A 509 -4.20 -10.72 9.11
N THR A 510 -5.01 -11.20 10.06
CA THR A 510 -6.45 -11.45 9.89
C THR A 510 -7.23 -10.15 10.04
N ASP A 511 -7.82 -9.69 8.93
CA ASP A 511 -8.55 -8.41 8.78
C ASP A 511 -8.11 -7.31 9.79
N PRO A 512 -6.89 -6.75 9.65
CA PRO A 512 -6.38 -5.83 10.65
C PRO A 512 -7.27 -4.59 10.77
N ALA A 513 -7.53 -4.18 12.01
CA ALA A 513 -8.55 -3.18 12.39
C ALA A 513 -10.02 -3.55 12.06
N GLY A 514 -10.31 -4.74 11.54
CA GLY A 514 -11.63 -5.11 11.04
C GLY A 514 -12.05 -4.35 9.78
N GLN A 515 -11.07 -3.86 9.00
CA GLN A 515 -11.29 -2.91 7.91
C GLN A 515 -12.12 -3.49 6.77
N LEU A 516 -11.89 -4.74 6.36
CA LEU A 516 -12.71 -5.37 5.31
C LEU A 516 -14.10 -5.71 5.81
N GLN A 517 -14.26 -6.16 7.06
CA GLN A 517 -15.59 -6.42 7.62
C GLN A 517 -16.40 -5.12 7.82
N TRP A 518 -15.74 -4.00 8.12
CA TRP A 518 -16.33 -2.65 8.11
C TRP A 518 -16.70 -2.20 6.69
N LEU A 519 -15.82 -2.38 5.71
CA LEU A 519 -16.08 -2.09 4.29
C LEU A 519 -17.33 -2.83 3.78
N VAL A 520 -17.48 -4.12 4.12
CA VAL A 520 -18.69 -4.90 3.81
C VAL A 520 -19.95 -4.24 4.38
N GLY A 521 -19.88 -3.69 5.60
CA GLY A 521 -21.00 -2.96 6.22
C GLY A 521 -21.35 -1.66 5.51
N GLU A 522 -20.35 -0.84 5.17
CA GLU A 522 -20.55 0.41 4.40
C GLU A 522 -21.10 0.15 2.99
N LEU A 523 -20.63 -0.91 2.31
CA LEU A 523 -21.10 -1.30 0.98
C LEU A 523 -22.52 -1.86 1.02
N GLN A 524 -22.86 -2.75 1.96
CA GLN A 524 -24.24 -3.23 2.10
C GLN A 524 -25.19 -2.08 2.42
N ALA A 525 -24.84 -1.22 3.37
CA ALA A 525 -25.68 -0.07 3.71
C ALA A 525 -25.85 0.92 2.54
N SER A 526 -24.88 0.98 1.62
CA SER A 526 -24.96 1.79 0.39
C SER A 526 -25.85 1.11 -0.68
N GLU A 527 -25.74 -0.21 -0.85
CA GLU A 527 -26.63 -1.03 -1.68
C GLU A 527 -28.10 -0.88 -1.23
N ASP A 528 -28.36 -0.99 0.08
CA ASP A 528 -29.68 -0.86 0.70
C ASP A 528 -30.32 0.53 0.46
N ARG A 529 -29.49 1.57 0.30
CA ARG A 529 -29.93 2.95 -0.01
C ARG A 529 -29.97 3.27 -1.50
N GLY A 530 -29.40 2.41 -2.35
CA GLY A 530 -29.15 2.71 -3.77
C GLY A 530 -28.08 3.77 -4.02
N ASP A 531 -27.21 4.04 -3.02
CA ASP A 531 -26.04 4.91 -3.19
C ASP A 531 -25.00 4.23 -4.09
N LYS A 532 -24.27 5.02 -4.88
CA LYS A 532 -23.02 4.59 -5.52
C LYS A 532 -21.84 4.81 -4.60
N VAL A 533 -20.76 4.05 -4.80
CA VAL A 533 -19.57 4.08 -3.94
C VAL A 533 -18.30 4.29 -4.75
N HIS A 534 -17.47 5.26 -4.33
CA HIS A 534 -16.07 5.35 -4.74
C HIS A 534 -15.18 4.83 -3.61
N ILE A 535 -14.21 3.97 -3.94
CA ILE A 535 -13.13 3.58 -3.02
C ILE A 535 -11.87 4.34 -3.41
N ILE A 536 -11.19 4.92 -2.42
CA ILE A 536 -9.84 5.46 -2.54
C ILE A 536 -8.91 4.74 -1.56
N GLY A 537 -7.66 4.55 -1.93
CA GLY A 537 -6.62 3.96 -1.08
C GLY A 537 -5.24 4.19 -1.68
N HIS A 538 -4.17 3.82 -1.00
CA HIS A 538 -2.81 4.00 -1.53
C HIS A 538 -2.34 2.79 -2.36
N ILE A 539 -1.89 1.72 -1.69
CA ILE A 539 -1.40 0.48 -2.33
C ILE A 539 -2.54 -0.20 -3.10
N PRO A 540 -2.35 -0.60 -4.37
CA PRO A 540 -3.38 -1.26 -5.16
C PRO A 540 -3.70 -2.69 -4.65
N PRO A 541 -4.96 -3.16 -4.79
CA PRO A 541 -5.39 -4.47 -4.29
C PRO A 541 -4.57 -5.68 -4.79
N GLY A 542 -4.02 -5.65 -6.01
CA GLY A 542 -3.15 -6.73 -6.51
C GLY A 542 -1.79 -6.84 -5.79
N HIS A 543 -1.31 -5.75 -5.18
CA HIS A 543 -0.02 -5.71 -4.46
C HIS A 543 -0.14 -6.20 -3.00
N CYS A 544 -1.35 -6.27 -2.46
CA CYS A 544 -1.64 -6.73 -1.10
C CYS A 544 -1.18 -8.17 -0.78
N LEU A 545 -1.18 -8.52 0.51
CA LEU A 545 -1.10 -9.89 1.03
C LEU A 545 -2.24 -10.75 0.45
N LYS A 546 -1.93 -12.02 0.14
CA LYS A 546 -2.84 -12.93 -0.58
C LYS A 546 -4.24 -12.99 0.04
N SER A 547 -4.36 -13.31 1.34
CA SER A 547 -5.66 -13.45 2.00
C SER A 547 -6.46 -12.14 1.96
N TRP A 548 -5.81 -11.00 2.17
CA TRP A 548 -6.48 -9.69 2.12
C TRP A 548 -6.96 -9.37 0.70
N SER A 549 -6.08 -9.52 -0.30
CA SER A 549 -6.38 -9.29 -1.72
C SER A 549 -7.56 -10.14 -2.21
N TRP A 550 -7.56 -11.45 -1.89
CA TRP A 550 -8.67 -12.35 -2.23
C TRP A 550 -9.98 -11.96 -1.56
N ASN A 551 -9.98 -11.55 -0.29
CA ASN A 551 -11.21 -11.09 0.36
C ASN A 551 -11.71 -9.77 -0.23
N TYR A 552 -10.82 -8.83 -0.54
CA TYR A 552 -11.18 -7.59 -1.23
C TYR A 552 -11.79 -7.86 -2.62
N TYR A 553 -11.20 -8.78 -3.40
CA TYR A 553 -11.71 -9.18 -4.72
C TYR A 553 -13.16 -9.68 -4.65
N ARG A 554 -13.45 -10.55 -3.67
CA ARG A 554 -14.80 -11.10 -3.43
C ARG A 554 -15.80 -10.05 -2.93
N ILE A 555 -15.33 -9.04 -2.20
CA ILE A 555 -16.14 -7.87 -1.84
C ILE A 555 -16.48 -7.04 -3.10
N VAL A 556 -15.50 -6.77 -3.96
CA VAL A 556 -15.69 -6.02 -5.21
C VAL A 556 -16.69 -6.72 -6.12
N GLU A 557 -16.56 -8.03 -6.30
CA GLU A 557 -17.54 -8.81 -7.05
C GLU A 557 -18.93 -8.78 -6.40
N ARG A 558 -19.04 -8.97 -5.08
CA ARG A 558 -20.35 -8.97 -4.39
C ARG A 558 -21.10 -7.66 -4.62
N TYR A 559 -20.38 -6.53 -4.63
CA TYR A 559 -20.97 -5.19 -4.70
C TYR A 559 -20.73 -4.49 -6.06
N GLU A 560 -20.57 -5.25 -7.14
CA GLU A 560 -20.27 -4.71 -8.48
C GLU A 560 -21.27 -3.66 -8.99
N ASN A 561 -22.55 -3.77 -8.63
CA ASN A 561 -23.58 -2.80 -8.99
C ASN A 561 -23.52 -1.50 -8.16
N THR A 562 -22.88 -1.55 -7.00
CA THR A 562 -22.84 -0.48 -5.99
C THR A 562 -21.55 0.33 -6.10
N LEU A 563 -20.44 -0.32 -6.47
CA LEU A 563 -19.18 0.34 -6.80
C LEU A 563 -19.27 1.09 -8.14
N ALA A 564 -18.85 2.35 -8.15
CA ALA A 564 -18.79 3.19 -9.36
C ALA A 564 -17.37 3.64 -9.74
N GLY A 565 -16.40 3.50 -8.83
CA GLY A 565 -14.99 3.80 -9.11
C GLY A 565 -14.05 3.35 -8.00
N GLN A 566 -12.82 3.03 -8.37
CA GLN A 566 -11.74 2.65 -7.47
C GLN A 566 -10.46 3.39 -7.89
N PHE A 567 -9.76 4.02 -6.95
CA PHE A 567 -8.67 4.96 -7.22
C PHE A 567 -7.50 4.73 -6.25
N PHE A 568 -6.32 4.46 -6.79
CA PHE A 568 -5.11 4.11 -6.05
C PHE A 568 -3.85 4.77 -6.64
N GLY A 569 -2.72 4.68 -5.95
CA GLY A 569 -1.42 5.24 -6.36
C GLY A 569 -0.31 4.21 -6.15
N HIS A 570 0.76 4.58 -5.42
CA HIS A 570 1.85 3.72 -4.92
C HIS A 570 2.79 3.12 -5.99
N THR A 571 2.30 2.80 -7.19
CA THR A 571 3.16 2.24 -8.26
C THR A 571 3.91 3.30 -9.05
N HIS A 572 3.57 4.58 -8.81
CA HIS A 572 4.12 5.78 -9.43
C HIS A 572 3.88 5.91 -10.95
N VAL A 573 3.27 4.92 -11.59
CA VAL A 573 3.03 4.86 -13.04
C VAL A 573 1.55 4.90 -13.39
N ASP A 574 1.25 5.20 -14.65
CA ASP A 574 -0.12 5.26 -15.19
C ASP A 574 -0.56 3.87 -15.66
N GLU A 575 -1.39 3.20 -14.87
CA GLU A 575 -1.88 1.84 -15.14
C GLU A 575 -3.25 1.57 -14.48
N PHE A 576 -3.78 0.35 -14.62
CA PHE A 576 -5.06 -0.03 -14.02
C PHE A 576 -5.19 -1.53 -13.76
N GLU A 577 -5.94 -1.90 -12.72
CA GLU A 577 -6.29 -3.30 -12.39
C GLU A 577 -7.75 -3.59 -12.78
N VAL A 578 -7.99 -4.66 -13.55
CA VAL A 578 -9.34 -5.09 -13.94
C VAL A 578 -9.82 -6.25 -13.05
N PHE A 579 -11.02 -6.11 -12.51
CA PHE A 579 -11.69 -7.12 -11.68
C PHE A 579 -12.70 -7.90 -12.50
N TYR A 580 -12.77 -9.21 -12.27
CA TYR A 580 -13.63 -10.16 -12.95
C TYR A 580 -14.50 -10.92 -11.94
N ASP A 581 -15.43 -11.74 -12.42
CA ASP A 581 -16.22 -12.66 -11.60
C ASP A 581 -15.36 -13.78 -10.97
N GLU A 582 -15.63 -14.18 -9.71
CA GLU A 582 -14.86 -15.22 -8.97
C GLU A 582 -15.02 -16.60 -9.62
N GLU A 583 -16.17 -16.88 -10.24
CA GLU A 583 -16.51 -18.20 -10.78
C GLU A 583 -15.73 -18.56 -12.04
N THR A 584 -15.57 -17.62 -12.99
CA THR A 584 -14.96 -17.90 -14.30
C THR A 584 -13.79 -16.98 -14.66
N LEU A 585 -13.58 -15.87 -13.93
CA LEU A 585 -12.56 -14.86 -14.21
C LEU A 585 -12.60 -14.35 -15.67
N SER A 586 -13.80 -14.21 -16.25
CA SER A 586 -13.98 -13.95 -17.70
C SER A 586 -14.79 -12.69 -18.01
N ARG A 587 -15.70 -12.29 -17.12
CA ARG A 587 -16.52 -11.09 -17.27
C ARG A 587 -15.95 -9.95 -16.41
N PRO A 588 -15.40 -8.88 -17.00
CA PRO A 588 -14.96 -7.72 -16.23
C PRO A 588 -16.17 -7.04 -15.56
N LEU A 589 -16.00 -6.65 -14.29
CA LEU A 589 -17.06 -6.07 -13.44
C LEU A 589 -16.63 -4.80 -12.69
N SER A 590 -15.34 -4.51 -12.61
CA SER A 590 -14.83 -3.25 -12.05
C SER A 590 -13.41 -2.96 -12.55
N VAL A 591 -12.96 -1.73 -12.38
CA VAL A 591 -11.59 -1.28 -12.67
C VAL A 591 -11.10 -0.38 -11.54
N ALA A 592 -9.84 -0.56 -11.16
CA ALA A 592 -9.10 0.36 -10.31
C ALA A 592 -8.08 1.12 -11.14
N PHE A 593 -8.16 2.45 -11.10
CA PHE A 593 -7.20 3.32 -11.77
C PHE A 593 -6.02 3.60 -10.84
N LEU A 594 -4.80 3.30 -11.30
CA LEU A 594 -3.57 3.58 -10.58
C LEU A 594 -2.98 4.85 -11.17
N ALA A 595 -3.04 5.95 -10.41
CA ALA A 595 -2.57 7.24 -10.91
C ALA A 595 -1.03 7.33 -10.81
N PRO A 596 -0.37 7.92 -11.82
CA PRO A 596 1.06 8.16 -11.77
C PRO A 596 1.43 9.18 -10.68
N SER A 597 2.67 9.09 -10.19
CA SER A 597 3.14 9.91 -9.06
C SER A 597 3.34 11.37 -9.41
N ALA A 598 3.13 12.27 -8.44
CA ALA A 598 3.68 13.60 -8.59
C ALA A 598 5.23 13.59 -8.54
N THR A 599 5.85 12.68 -7.77
CA THR A 599 7.33 12.58 -7.68
C THR A 599 8.02 12.12 -8.96
N THR A 600 9.30 12.47 -9.10
CA THR A 600 10.23 11.93 -10.11
C THR A 600 10.73 10.52 -9.80
N TYR A 601 10.57 10.04 -8.56
CA TYR A 601 11.09 8.74 -8.12
C TYR A 601 10.40 7.57 -8.87
N ILE A 602 11.05 6.79 -9.75
CA ILE A 602 12.42 6.90 -10.25
C ILE A 602 12.45 7.18 -11.74
N SER A 603 13.20 8.22 -12.12
CA SER A 603 13.41 8.63 -13.52
C SER A 603 12.11 8.93 -14.28
N LEU A 604 11.07 9.39 -13.59
CA LEU A 604 9.77 9.79 -14.16
C LEU A 604 9.65 11.30 -14.36
N ASN A 605 8.68 11.72 -15.17
CA ASN A 605 8.22 13.11 -15.18
C ASN A 605 7.31 13.37 -13.98
N PRO A 606 7.40 14.53 -13.30
CA PRO A 606 6.33 14.97 -12.41
C PRO A 606 5.02 15.13 -13.22
N VAL A 607 3.93 14.56 -12.72
CA VAL A 607 2.67 14.52 -13.48
C VAL A 607 2.09 15.92 -13.68
N SER A 608 1.68 16.18 -14.93
CA SER A 608 1.16 17.49 -15.37
C SER A 608 -0.34 17.67 -15.03
N PRO A 609 -0.84 18.90 -14.80
CA PRO A 609 -2.27 19.14 -14.52
C PRO A 609 -3.28 18.58 -15.56
N PRO A 610 -2.97 18.48 -16.87
CA PRO A 610 -3.82 17.77 -17.82
C PRO A 610 -4.02 16.27 -17.53
N SER A 611 -3.01 15.59 -17.00
CA SER A 611 -3.04 14.14 -16.74
C SER A 611 -3.61 13.77 -15.37
N LEU A 612 -3.82 14.72 -14.45
CA LEU A 612 -4.46 14.51 -13.14
C LEU A 612 -6.01 14.48 -13.19
N GLN A 613 -6.60 14.23 -14.36
CA GLN A 613 -8.04 14.38 -14.61
C GLN A 613 -8.77 13.06 -14.81
N GLY A 614 -9.53 12.64 -13.79
CA GLY A 614 -10.54 11.59 -13.93
C GLY A 614 -11.92 12.18 -14.27
N THR A 615 -12.43 11.93 -15.48
CA THR A 615 -13.87 12.11 -15.77
C THR A 615 -14.65 10.91 -15.28
N VAL A 616 -15.22 11.01 -14.07
CA VAL A 616 -15.99 9.94 -13.45
C VAL A 616 -17.49 10.17 -13.68
N SER A 617 -18.16 9.24 -14.38
CA SER A 617 -19.63 9.21 -14.39
C SER A 617 -20.12 8.87 -13.00
N THR A 618 -21.13 9.60 -12.53
CA THR A 618 -21.61 9.53 -11.14
C THR A 618 -23.12 9.25 -11.08
N LYS A 619 -23.60 8.49 -12.09
CA LYS A 619 -24.92 7.89 -12.22
C LYS A 619 -24.73 6.47 -12.74
#